data_AF-A0A1D9MBV6-F1
#
_entry.id   AF-A0A1D9MBV6-F1
#
_cell.length_a   1.000
_cell.length_b   1.000
_cell.length_c   1.000
_cell.angle_alpha   90.00
_cell.angle_beta   90.00
_cell.angle_gamma   90.00
#
_symmetry.space_group_name_H-M   'P 1'
#
loop_
_entity.id
_entity.type
_entity.pdbx_description
1 polymer ?
#
loop_
_entity_poly.entity_id
_entity_poly.type
_entity_poly.pdbx_seq_one_letter_code
_entity_poly.pdbx_strand_id
1 'polypeptide(L)'
;MPQFGLLSKRFGADESGAATIEFVIWLPFLLVLLFLSVNAAVLMHTQTLLYDAARDAARQVATGAATTAEAASAAQARFQAAMGVSADVAISGEFVRADLSVPYTKVLVLGGPMAGDWTLGAAVTMWVEQDDAS
;
A
#
# COMPACT_ATOMS: atom_id res chain seq x y z
N MET A 1 -5.53 -38.77 60.27
CA MET A 1 -4.19 -38.63 59.67
C MET A 1 -4.35 -38.61 58.15
N PRO A 2 -3.82 -37.60 57.44
CA PRO A 2 -4.07 -37.37 56.01
C PRO A 2 -2.97 -37.98 55.13
N GLN A 3 -3.28 -38.34 53.89
CA GLN A 3 -2.27 -38.49 52.83
C GLN A 3 -2.90 -38.32 51.43
N PHE A 4 -2.95 -37.06 50.98
CA PHE A 4 -3.14 -36.71 49.57
C PHE A 4 -1.79 -36.87 48.86
N GLY A 5 -1.64 -37.96 48.10
CA GLY A 5 -0.47 -38.24 47.28
C GLY A 5 -0.42 -37.35 46.05
N LEU A 6 0.62 -36.52 45.99
CA LEU A 6 0.97 -35.61 44.89
C LEU A 6 1.17 -36.35 43.56
N LEU A 7 0.17 -36.31 42.68
CA LEU A 7 0.29 -36.65 41.25
C LEU A 7 0.60 -35.40 40.42
N SER A 8 1.68 -34.69 40.78
CA SER A 8 2.14 -33.53 40.02
C SER A 8 3.64 -33.61 39.78
N LYS A 9 4.09 -34.57 38.97
CA LYS A 9 5.44 -34.58 38.43
C LYS A 9 5.47 -35.29 37.09
N ARG A 10 5.67 -34.49 36.04
CA ARG A 10 6.45 -34.76 34.79
C ARG A 10 5.78 -34.15 33.55
N PHE A 11 5.68 -32.82 33.54
CA PHE A 11 5.77 -32.04 32.31
C PHE A 11 7.07 -31.24 32.44
N GLY A 12 8.14 -31.60 31.72
CA GLY A 12 9.37 -30.80 31.71
C GLY A 12 10.70 -31.54 31.84
N ALA A 13 10.82 -32.76 31.31
CA ALA A 13 12.12 -33.44 31.23
C ALA A 13 12.25 -34.26 29.94
N ASP A 14 11.98 -33.62 28.81
CA ASP A 14 12.26 -34.19 27.50
C ASP A 14 12.94 -33.10 26.64
N GLU A 15 14.27 -33.17 26.54
CA GLU A 15 15.12 -32.20 25.80
C GLU A 15 14.76 -32.17 24.31
N SER A 16 14.13 -33.24 23.81
CA SER A 16 13.56 -33.39 22.47
C SER A 16 12.51 -32.33 22.13
N GLY A 17 11.75 -31.84 23.12
CA GLY A 17 10.70 -30.83 22.94
C GLY A 17 11.20 -29.38 23.05
N ALA A 18 12.36 -29.16 23.65
CA ALA A 18 12.92 -27.83 23.86
C ALA A 18 13.27 -27.14 22.53
N ALA A 19 13.87 -27.89 21.59
CA ALA A 19 14.19 -27.38 20.26
C ALA A 19 12.94 -27.01 19.44
N THR A 20 11.84 -27.77 19.58
CA THR A 20 10.57 -27.45 18.92
C THR A 20 9.90 -26.21 19.52
N ILE A 21 9.93 -26.07 20.85
CA ILE A 21 9.37 -24.91 21.54
C ILE A 21 10.12 -23.63 21.18
N GLU A 22 11.46 -23.69 21.12
CA GLU A 22 12.28 -22.55 20.73
C GLU A 22 11.93 -22.06 19.31
N PHE A 23 11.76 -22.98 18.36
CA PHE A 23 11.37 -22.62 16.99
C PHE A 23 9.97 -21.98 16.92
N VAL A 24 9.01 -22.46 17.71
CA VAL A 24 7.65 -21.88 17.76
C VAL A 24 7.67 -20.45 18.30
N ILE A 25 8.61 -20.12 19.20
CA ILE A 25 8.78 -18.75 19.71
C ILE A 25 9.33 -17.81 18.62
N TRP A 26 10.16 -18.30 17.71
CA TRP A 26 10.69 -17.51 16.58
C TRP A 26 9.70 -17.32 15.43
N LEU A 27 8.81 -18.29 15.22
CA LEU A 27 7.80 -18.26 14.17
C LEU A 27 7.00 -16.95 14.07
N PRO A 28 6.44 -16.37 15.15
CA PRO A 28 5.71 -15.09 15.06
C PRO A 28 6.59 -13.95 14.55
N PHE A 29 7.87 -13.90 14.93
CA PHE A 29 8.81 -12.88 14.42
C PHE A 29 9.09 -13.06 12.94
N LEU A 30 9.28 -14.30 12.48
CA LEU A 30 9.45 -14.61 11.07
C LEU A 30 8.20 -14.25 10.25
N LEU A 31 7.01 -14.50 10.79
CA LEU A 31 5.76 -14.10 10.15
C LEU A 31 5.61 -12.58 10.06
N VAL A 32 5.94 -11.84 11.12
CA VAL A 32 5.93 -10.37 11.08
C VAL A 32 6.90 -9.85 10.03
N LEU A 33 8.11 -10.39 9.97
CA LEU A 33 9.10 -10.01 8.96
C LEU A 33 8.61 -10.30 7.54
N LEU A 34 8.03 -11.49 7.32
CA LEU A 34 7.45 -11.88 6.05
C LEU A 34 6.31 -10.93 5.64
N PHE A 35 5.39 -10.64 6.54
CA PHE A 35 4.26 -9.75 6.26
C PHE A 35 4.71 -8.30 6.02
N LEU A 36 5.71 -7.82 6.74
CA LEU A 36 6.31 -6.51 6.48
C LEU A 36 6.91 -6.46 5.07
N SER A 37 7.60 -7.53 4.67
CA SER A 37 8.21 -7.64 3.35
C SER A 37 7.16 -7.66 2.23
N VAL A 38 6.08 -8.42 2.42
CA VAL A 38 4.95 -8.46 1.47
C VAL A 38 4.25 -7.11 1.38
N ASN A 39 3.92 -6.48 2.52
CA ASN A 39 3.30 -5.15 2.54
C ASN A 39 4.19 -4.10 1.86
N ALA A 40 5.51 -4.13 2.09
CA ALA A 40 6.45 -3.23 1.42
C ALA A 40 6.46 -3.45 -0.10
N ALA A 41 6.50 -4.70 -0.56
CA ALA A 41 6.47 -5.03 -1.98
C ALA A 41 5.17 -4.54 -2.65
N VAL A 42 4.02 -4.77 -2.01
CA VAL A 42 2.71 -4.32 -2.52
C VAL A 42 2.62 -2.80 -2.54
N LEU A 43 3.06 -2.11 -1.47
CA LEU A 43 3.09 -0.65 -1.43
C LEU A 43 3.95 -0.05 -2.54
N MET A 44 5.16 -0.56 -2.74
CA MET A 44 6.05 -0.10 -3.82
C MET A 44 5.44 -0.37 -5.19
N HIS A 45 4.82 -1.54 -5.39
CA HIS A 45 4.13 -1.84 -6.63
C HIS A 45 2.97 -0.88 -6.90
N THR A 46 2.10 -0.65 -5.92
CA THR A 46 1.01 0.33 -6.03
C THR A 46 1.53 1.73 -6.27
N GLN A 47 2.62 2.13 -5.62
CA GLN A 47 3.23 3.44 -5.81
C GLN A 47 3.69 3.63 -7.27
N THR A 48 4.33 2.62 -7.86
CA THR A 48 4.70 2.65 -9.29
C THR A 48 3.48 2.82 -10.18
N LEU A 49 2.39 2.07 -9.94
CA LEU A 49 1.16 2.19 -10.72
C LEU A 49 0.52 3.59 -10.61
N LEU A 50 0.55 4.20 -9.41
CA LEU A 50 0.06 5.56 -9.21
C LEU A 50 0.91 6.58 -9.96
N TYR A 51 2.24 6.44 -9.95
CA TYR A 51 3.13 7.30 -10.72
C TYR A 51 2.90 7.19 -12.22
N ASP A 52 2.75 5.97 -12.74
CA ASP A 52 2.48 5.75 -14.16
C ASP A 52 1.12 6.36 -14.57
N ALA A 53 0.09 6.17 -13.76
CA ALA A 53 -1.23 6.75 -14.01
C ALA A 53 -1.22 8.29 -13.92
N ALA A 54 -0.54 8.87 -12.92
CA ALA A 54 -0.39 10.32 -12.76
C ALA A 54 0.39 10.93 -13.94
N ARG A 55 1.47 10.28 -14.37
CA ARG A 55 2.28 10.72 -15.50
C ARG A 55 1.50 10.70 -16.81
N ASP A 56 0.74 9.64 -17.04
CA ASP A 56 -0.07 9.54 -18.24
C ASP A 56 -1.21 10.57 -18.24
N ALA A 57 -1.86 10.83 -17.10
CA ALA A 57 -2.86 11.88 -16.95
C ALA A 57 -2.26 13.27 -17.22
N ALA A 58 -1.12 13.59 -16.60
CA ALA A 58 -0.43 14.84 -16.81
C ALA A 58 -0.04 15.04 -18.27
N ARG A 59 0.42 13.97 -18.94
CA ARG A 59 0.78 13.99 -20.36
C ARG A 59 -0.43 14.27 -21.25
N GLN A 60 -1.54 13.57 -21.04
CA GLN A 60 -2.75 13.78 -21.85
C GLN A 60 -3.24 15.23 -21.82
N VAL A 61 -3.16 15.88 -20.64
CA VAL A 61 -3.52 17.29 -20.51
C VAL A 61 -2.44 18.20 -21.10
N ALA A 62 -1.16 17.93 -20.85
CA ALA A 62 -0.05 18.74 -21.34
C ALA A 62 0.02 18.80 -22.87
N THR A 63 -0.39 17.73 -23.56
CA THR A 63 -0.45 17.67 -25.03
C THR A 63 -1.80 18.09 -25.59
N GLY A 64 -2.75 18.54 -24.76
CA GLY A 64 -4.10 18.91 -25.18
C GLY A 64 -4.96 17.73 -25.68
N ALA A 65 -4.59 16.48 -25.36
CA ALA A 65 -5.31 15.29 -25.80
C ALA A 65 -6.57 15.00 -24.98
N ALA A 66 -6.64 15.50 -23.74
CA ALA A 66 -7.80 15.39 -22.85
C ALA A 66 -7.92 16.61 -21.94
N THR A 67 -9.13 16.91 -21.48
CA THR A 67 -9.34 17.88 -20.40
C THR A 67 -8.85 17.33 -19.05
N THR A 68 -8.66 18.20 -18.06
CA THR A 68 -8.24 17.81 -16.71
C THR A 68 -9.21 16.80 -16.07
N ALA A 69 -10.52 17.00 -16.24
CA ALA A 69 -11.54 16.11 -15.70
C ALA A 69 -11.52 14.73 -16.39
N GLU A 70 -11.38 14.69 -17.71
CA GLU A 70 -11.27 13.46 -18.47
C GLU A 70 -10.00 12.68 -18.09
N ALA A 71 -8.85 13.36 -18.01
CA ALA A 71 -7.59 12.74 -17.60
C ALA A 71 -7.65 12.19 -16.17
N ALA A 72 -8.25 12.92 -15.22
CA ALA A 72 -8.43 12.45 -13.84
C ALA A 72 -9.32 11.20 -13.79
N SER A 73 -10.46 11.21 -14.48
CA SER A 73 -11.37 10.06 -14.53
C SER A 73 -10.75 8.84 -15.20
N ALA A 74 -10.01 9.02 -16.30
CA ALA A 74 -9.29 7.96 -16.99
C ALA A 74 -8.19 7.36 -16.10
N ALA A 75 -7.47 8.20 -15.35
CA ALA A 75 -6.45 7.75 -14.41
C ALA A 75 -7.07 6.93 -13.27
N GLN A 76 -8.20 7.37 -12.72
CA GLN A 76 -8.93 6.64 -11.68
C GLN A 76 -9.47 5.30 -12.19
N ALA A 77 -9.97 5.25 -13.42
CA ALA A 77 -10.53 4.04 -14.04
C ALA A 77 -9.51 2.91 -14.25
N ARG A 78 -8.20 3.18 -14.14
CA ARG A 78 -7.15 2.16 -14.15
C ARG A 78 -7.15 1.27 -12.90
N PHE A 79 -7.78 1.73 -11.83
CA PHE A 79 -7.82 1.05 -10.55
C PHE A 79 -9.21 0.48 -10.29
N GLN A 80 -9.27 -0.61 -9.53
CA GLN A 80 -10.53 -1.16 -9.06
C GLN A 80 -11.24 -0.16 -8.15
N ALA A 81 -12.56 0.05 -8.35
CA ALA A 81 -13.33 1.03 -7.57
C ALA A 81 -13.22 0.82 -6.04
N ALA A 82 -13.09 -0.44 -5.60
CA ALA A 82 -12.92 -0.80 -4.19
C ALA A 82 -11.64 -0.24 -3.54
N MET A 83 -10.63 0.13 -4.33
CA MET A 83 -9.39 0.75 -3.86
C MET A 83 -9.61 2.18 -3.34
N GLY A 84 -10.68 2.86 -3.78
CA GLY A 84 -10.95 4.24 -3.36
C GLY A 84 -9.86 5.22 -3.79
N VAL A 85 -9.28 5.02 -4.98
CA VAL A 85 -8.29 5.96 -5.53
C VAL A 85 -8.96 7.29 -5.83
N SER A 86 -8.36 8.38 -5.37
CA SER A 86 -8.71 9.75 -5.72
C SER A 86 -7.66 10.30 -6.69
N ALA A 87 -8.11 10.92 -7.77
CA ALA A 87 -7.26 11.56 -8.76
C ALA A 87 -7.68 13.03 -8.91
N ASP A 88 -6.72 13.92 -8.84
CA ASP A 88 -6.87 15.35 -9.09
C ASP A 88 -5.86 15.76 -10.17
N VAL A 89 -6.32 16.53 -11.15
CA VAL A 89 -5.47 17.05 -12.21
C VAL A 89 -5.78 18.53 -12.39
N ALA A 90 -4.76 19.37 -12.24
CA ALA A 90 -4.89 20.81 -12.30
C ALA A 90 -3.85 21.42 -13.23
N ILE A 91 -4.23 22.50 -13.90
CA ILE A 91 -3.32 23.35 -14.67
C ILE A 91 -3.06 24.61 -13.85
N SER A 92 -1.79 24.94 -13.63
CA SER A 92 -1.36 26.15 -12.93
C SER A 92 -0.30 26.86 -13.75
N GLY A 93 -0.72 27.87 -14.52
CA GLY A 93 0.13 28.53 -15.50
C GLY A 93 0.51 27.56 -16.62
N GLU A 94 1.81 27.40 -16.85
CA GLU A 94 2.35 26.49 -17.88
C GLU A 94 2.58 25.06 -17.39
N PHE A 95 2.15 24.72 -16.18
CA PHE A 95 2.36 23.39 -15.61
C PHE A 95 1.04 22.65 -15.38
N VAL A 96 1.01 21.41 -15.82
CA VAL A 96 0.01 20.42 -15.40
C VAL A 96 0.54 19.66 -14.21
N ARG A 97 -0.28 19.54 -13.16
CA ARG A 97 -0.02 18.69 -12.01
C ARG A 97 -1.10 17.63 -11.91
N ALA A 98 -0.69 16.37 -11.78
CA ALA A 98 -1.56 15.25 -11.52
C ALA A 98 -1.20 14.62 -10.17
N ASP A 99 -2.14 14.60 -9.24
CA ASP A 99 -2.02 14.03 -7.91
C ASP A 99 -3.00 12.85 -7.76
N LEU A 100 -2.46 11.66 -7.53
CA LEU A 100 -3.25 10.46 -7.26
C LEU A 100 -2.98 9.99 -5.83
N SER A 101 -4.01 9.55 -5.13
CA SER A 101 -3.91 9.03 -3.77
C SER A 101 -4.80 7.82 -3.52
N VAL A 102 -4.35 6.93 -2.64
CA VAL A 102 -5.09 5.73 -2.22
C VAL A 102 -4.91 5.48 -0.72
N PRO A 103 -5.96 5.09 0.03
CA PRO A 103 -5.82 4.79 1.46
C PRO A 103 -4.96 3.53 1.69
N TYR A 104 -4.05 3.58 2.67
CA TYR A 104 -3.21 2.43 3.06
C TYR A 104 -4.07 1.23 3.48
N THR A 105 -5.23 1.49 4.10
CA THR A 105 -6.20 0.46 4.51
C THR A 105 -6.71 -0.40 3.34
N LYS A 106 -6.60 0.08 2.10
CA LYS A 106 -7.00 -0.63 0.88
C LYS A 106 -5.83 -1.32 0.17
N VAL A 107 -4.60 -0.97 0.51
CA VAL A 107 -3.37 -1.49 -0.14
C VAL A 107 -2.71 -2.57 0.72
N LEU A 108 -2.70 -2.40 2.03
CA LEU A 108 -2.05 -3.34 2.95
C LEU A 108 -2.78 -4.68 3.00
N VAL A 109 -2.02 -5.76 2.90
CA VAL A 109 -2.54 -7.13 2.96
C VAL A 109 -2.87 -7.51 4.41
N LEU A 110 -2.02 -7.10 5.34
CA LEU A 110 -2.18 -7.30 6.78
C LEU A 110 -1.97 -6.00 7.54
N GLY A 111 -2.75 -5.80 8.60
CA GLY A 111 -2.68 -4.60 9.42
C GLY A 111 -3.38 -3.39 8.81
N GLY A 112 -4.19 -3.57 7.75
CA GLY A 112 -4.98 -2.49 7.12
C GLY A 112 -5.75 -1.63 8.14
N PRO A 113 -6.51 -2.21 9.10
CA PRO A 113 -7.20 -1.43 10.13
C PRO A 113 -6.27 -0.62 11.05
N MET A 114 -5.00 -0.98 11.18
CA MET A 114 -4.02 -0.28 12.01
C MET A 114 -3.34 0.89 11.29
N ALA A 115 -3.52 1.02 9.97
CA ALA A 115 -2.89 2.08 9.18
C ALA A 115 -3.54 3.46 9.34
N GLY A 116 -4.70 3.55 10.00
CA GLY A 116 -5.44 4.80 10.17
C GLY A 116 -5.81 5.45 8.84
N ASP A 117 -5.93 6.78 8.83
CA ASP A 117 -6.35 7.57 7.67
C ASP A 117 -5.20 7.91 6.71
N TRP A 118 -4.12 7.13 6.73
CA TRP A 118 -2.93 7.41 5.92
C TRP A 118 -3.18 7.05 4.46
N THR A 119 -2.67 7.88 3.55
CA THR A 119 -2.83 7.70 2.10
C THR A 119 -1.49 7.61 1.41
N LEU A 120 -1.36 6.67 0.47
CA LEU A 120 -0.22 6.56 -0.43
C LEU A 120 -0.51 7.44 -1.63
N GLY A 121 0.35 8.43 -1.87
CA GLY A 121 0.18 9.40 -2.95
C GLY A 121 1.31 9.33 -3.99
N ALA A 122 0.98 9.71 -5.22
CA ALA A 122 1.94 10.01 -6.27
C ALA A 122 1.55 11.33 -6.94
N ALA A 123 2.53 12.20 -7.13
CA ALA A 123 2.35 13.50 -7.77
C ALA A 123 3.33 13.65 -8.93
N VAL A 124 2.84 14.09 -10.08
CA VAL A 124 3.66 14.36 -11.27
C VAL A 124 3.34 15.76 -11.77
N THR A 125 4.37 16.52 -12.12
CA THR A 125 4.25 17.83 -12.75
C THR A 125 4.90 17.78 -14.14
N MET A 126 4.22 18.31 -15.15
CA MET A 126 4.67 18.35 -16.53
C MET A 126 4.41 19.75 -17.11
N TRP A 127 5.28 20.22 -18.01
CA TRP A 127 5.08 21.48 -18.73
C TRP A 127 4.07 21.30 -19.86
N VAL A 128 3.23 22.31 -20.09
CA VAL A 128 2.18 22.32 -21.12
C VAL A 128 2.81 22.63 -22.48
N GLU A 129 2.75 21.69 -23.42
CA GLU A 129 3.30 21.83 -24.78
C GLU A 129 2.33 22.53 -25.76
N GLN A 130 1.22 23.05 -25.26
CA GLN A 130 0.21 23.67 -26.10
C GLN A 130 0.74 24.99 -26.67
N ASP A 131 1.15 24.96 -27.94
CA ASP A 131 1.51 26.15 -28.71
C ASP A 131 0.38 27.19 -28.65
N ASP A 132 0.76 28.46 -28.48
CA ASP A 132 -0.07 29.67 -28.52
C ASP A 132 -0.90 29.76 -29.82
N ALA A 133 -1.97 28.98 -29.91
CA ALA A 133 -2.95 29.02 -30.99
C ALA A 133 -4.35 29.27 -30.41
N SER A 134 -4.55 30.49 -29.91
CA SER A 134 -5.86 31.13 -29.80
C SER A 134 -5.79 32.55 -30.32
#